data_AF-A0A7Z9QPZ7-F1
#
_entry.id   AF-A0A7Z9QPZ7-F1
#
_cell.length_a   1.000
_cell.length_b   1.000
_cell.length_c   1.000
_cell.angle_alpha   90.00
_cell.angle_beta   90.00
_cell.angle_gamma   90.00
#
_symmetry.space_group_name_H-M   'P 1'
#
loop_
_entity.id
_entity.type
_entity.pdbx_description
1 polymer ?
#
loop_
_entity_poly.entity_id
_entity_poly.type
_entity_poly.pdbx_seq_one_letter_code
_entity_poly.pdbx_strand_id
1 'polypeptide(L)'
;MNRVTVVPTGFEVLLLNSFVLLLLTLLLTVVTHAIGPYHIERTLPRVGQRGTTVEVTIQGAVIDKPREIIFFRSGIQAVGFEKLPDLPRRIGLAHSAFIKEQIKCRFEIEPNCPLGEHPFRIRFGTEISSLGTFHVTPFPVIDESRKASDANNTLEKAFPVLPNVTVQGRLGSGSRGEVDLFRVSAKVGQRLSVEVDSVRISHNHYGDSEFDLAVRILDESGRELAANDDNPLHLQDPVVSLNLPYDGLVYIEVKRSVFAPRDTIYCLHIGQNRRPLVAYPPGGQAGTKQIITLLGDPAGDYEETIGIPNTTGLFEYFSDAPSSLSLQSSPYPNVLEN
;
A
#
# COMPACT_ATOMS: atom_id res chain seq x y z
N MET A 1 56.88 33.84 57.96
CA MET A 1 56.18 34.32 56.74
C MET A 1 54.71 33.93 56.86
N ASN A 2 53.86 34.85 57.31
CA ASN A 2 52.44 34.61 57.52
C ASN A 2 51.68 34.70 56.19
N ARG A 3 50.91 33.67 55.86
CA ARG A 3 49.94 33.68 54.76
C ARG A 3 48.78 34.61 55.13
N VAL A 4 48.58 35.66 54.36
CA VAL A 4 47.36 36.47 54.39
C VAL A 4 46.29 35.71 53.62
N THR A 5 45.30 35.18 54.33
CA THR A 5 44.07 34.64 53.75
C THR A 5 43.19 35.80 53.31
N VAL A 6 43.10 36.01 52.00
CA VAL A 6 42.14 36.95 51.39
C VAL A 6 40.76 36.29 51.44
N VAL A 7 39.85 36.88 52.21
CA VAL A 7 38.45 36.47 52.25
C VAL A 7 37.73 37.20 51.10
N PRO A 8 37.11 36.49 50.15
CA PRO A 8 36.44 37.12 49.02
C PRO A 8 35.27 37.96 49.51
N THR A 9 35.09 39.14 48.92
CA THR A 9 33.97 40.03 49.25
C THR A 9 32.66 39.45 48.71
N GLY A 10 31.52 39.75 49.34
CA GLY A 10 30.21 39.20 48.94
C GLY A 10 29.84 39.42 47.47
N PHE A 11 30.46 40.40 46.80
CA PHE A 11 30.31 40.68 45.37
C PHE A 11 31.00 39.64 44.47
N GLU A 12 32.18 39.14 44.87
CA GLU A 12 32.90 38.08 44.13
C GLU A 12 32.18 36.73 44.21
N VAL A 13 31.56 36.44 45.36
CA VAL A 13 30.74 35.22 45.54
C VAL A 13 29.46 35.27 44.69
N LEU A 14 28.84 36.45 44.54
CA LEU A 14 27.67 36.66 43.70
C LEU A 14 27.96 36.52 42.20
N LEU A 15 29.11 37.04 41.74
CA LEU A 15 29.59 36.89 40.36
C LEU A 15 29.96 35.44 40.03
N LEU A 16 30.63 34.74 40.95
CA LEU A 16 30.99 33.33 40.79
C LEU A 16 29.74 32.44 40.72
N ASN A 17 28.75 32.68 41.58
CA ASN A 17 27.47 31.95 41.54
C ASN A 17 26.68 32.23 40.27
N SER A 18 26.71 33.46 39.74
CA SER A 18 26.05 33.81 38.48
C SER A 18 26.73 33.13 37.28
N PHE A 19 28.06 33.02 37.30
CA PHE A 19 28.82 32.34 36.24
C PHE A 19 28.63 30.82 36.26
N VAL A 20 28.58 30.22 37.46
CA VAL A 20 28.26 28.80 37.65
C VAL A 20 26.83 28.49 37.24
N LEU A 21 25.86 29.37 37.55
CA LEU A 21 24.47 29.22 37.10
C LEU A 21 24.34 29.35 35.58
N LEU A 22 25.10 30.25 34.95
CA LEU A 22 25.18 30.39 33.49
C LEU A 22 25.82 29.15 32.84
N LEU A 23 26.88 28.59 33.43
CA LEU A 23 27.51 27.35 32.97
C LEU A 23 26.60 26.13 33.17
N LEU A 24 25.82 26.09 34.26
CA LEU A 24 24.80 25.05 34.48
C LEU A 24 23.64 25.17 33.50
N THR A 25 23.19 26.37 33.14
CA THR A 25 22.17 26.55 32.09
C THR A 25 22.70 26.26 30.69
N LEU A 26 23.98 26.55 30.41
CA LEU A 26 24.65 26.17 29.16
C LEU A 26 24.96 24.66 29.07
N LEU A 27 25.15 23.97 30.21
CA LEU A 27 25.26 22.50 30.25
C LEU A 27 23.89 21.81 30.16
N LEU A 28 22.80 22.48 30.61
CA LEU A 28 21.43 21.99 30.51
C LEU A 28 20.76 22.27 29.16
N THR A 29 21.42 22.96 28.21
CA THR A 29 21.08 22.81 26.80
C THR A 29 21.56 21.44 26.33
N VAL A 30 20.90 20.40 26.85
CA VAL A 30 20.86 19.10 26.21
C VAL A 30 20.53 19.39 24.77
N VAL A 31 21.41 18.97 23.86
CA VAL A 31 21.15 18.98 22.43
C VAL A 31 19.86 18.21 22.24
N THR A 32 18.73 18.93 22.15
CA THR A 32 17.53 18.42 21.56
C THR A 32 17.93 18.12 20.13
N HIS A 33 18.38 16.89 19.89
CA HIS A 33 18.39 16.35 18.55
C HIS A 33 16.92 16.37 18.16
N ALA A 34 16.54 17.41 17.43
CA ALA A 34 15.28 17.42 16.74
C ALA A 34 15.26 16.11 15.96
N ILE A 35 14.31 15.23 16.30
CA ILE A 35 14.05 14.01 15.53
C ILE A 35 13.96 14.48 14.08
N GLY A 36 14.90 14.06 13.24
CA GLY A 36 15.00 14.57 11.88
C GLY A 36 13.68 14.34 11.14
N PRO A 37 13.23 15.27 10.28
CA PRO A 37 11.97 15.16 9.56
C PRO A 37 12.08 14.16 8.39
N TYR A 38 12.43 12.91 8.68
CA TYR A 38 12.57 11.84 7.69
C TYR A 38 11.18 11.32 7.29
N HIS A 39 10.53 12.02 6.39
CA HIS A 39 9.21 11.65 5.90
C HIS A 39 9.32 10.94 4.55
N ILE A 40 8.86 9.68 4.51
CA ILE A 40 8.49 9.00 3.28
C ILE A 40 7.12 9.57 2.86
N GLU A 41 7.08 10.15 1.67
CA GLU A 41 5.85 10.69 1.09
C GLU A 41 5.41 9.87 -0.13
N ARG A 42 6.35 9.25 -0.87
CA ARG A 42 6.04 8.36 -2.01
C ARG A 42 6.97 7.17 -2.10
N THR A 43 6.43 6.04 -2.56
CA THR A 43 7.13 4.79 -2.92
C THR A 43 6.61 4.36 -4.28
N LEU A 44 7.46 4.33 -5.30
CA LEU A 44 7.07 4.10 -6.69
C LEU A 44 7.97 3.03 -7.32
N PRO A 45 7.43 1.95 -7.91
CA PRO A 45 6.02 1.59 -7.89
C PRO A 45 5.54 1.14 -6.49
N ARG A 46 4.22 0.99 -6.32
CA ARG A 46 3.63 0.51 -5.06
C ARG A 46 3.43 -0.99 -4.97
N VAL A 47 3.61 -1.72 -6.06
CA VAL A 47 3.39 -3.16 -6.11
C VAL A 47 4.51 -3.88 -6.84
N GLY A 48 4.84 -5.09 -6.38
CA GLY A 48 5.81 -5.99 -7.01
C GLY A 48 5.32 -7.44 -7.04
N GLN A 49 5.76 -8.18 -8.05
CA GLN A 49 5.48 -9.61 -8.14
C GLN A 49 6.35 -10.38 -7.13
N ARG A 50 5.76 -11.32 -6.41
CA ARG A 50 6.49 -12.26 -5.56
C ARG A 50 7.58 -13.02 -6.33
N GLY A 51 8.76 -13.18 -5.75
CA GLY A 51 9.88 -13.88 -6.38
C GLY A 51 10.63 -13.06 -7.44
N THR A 52 10.43 -11.74 -7.49
CA THR A 52 11.09 -10.84 -8.45
C THR A 52 11.87 -9.73 -7.76
N THR A 53 12.72 -9.03 -8.52
CA THR A 53 13.40 -7.83 -8.06
C THR A 53 12.77 -6.61 -8.73
N VAL A 54 12.35 -5.64 -7.92
CA VAL A 54 11.68 -4.41 -8.40
C VAL A 54 12.55 -3.21 -8.10
N GLU A 55 12.80 -2.36 -9.10
CA GLU A 55 13.42 -1.05 -8.87
C GLU A 55 12.38 -0.11 -8.25
N VAL A 56 12.72 0.49 -7.11
CA VAL A 56 11.82 1.33 -6.32
C VAL A 56 12.47 2.69 -6.07
N THR A 57 11.74 3.74 -6.41
CA THR A 57 12.04 5.13 -6.07
C THR A 57 11.22 5.54 -4.85
N ILE A 58 11.90 5.98 -3.80
CA ILE A 58 11.28 6.52 -2.60
C ILE A 58 11.52 8.03 -2.59
N GLN A 59 10.46 8.81 -2.35
CA GLN A 59 10.51 10.27 -2.36
C GLN A 59 10.02 10.84 -1.03
N GLY A 60 10.61 11.96 -0.61
CA GLY A 60 10.35 12.56 0.70
C GLY A 60 10.90 13.96 0.87
N ALA A 61 10.78 14.49 2.09
CA ALA A 61 11.32 15.80 2.45
C ALA A 61 12.83 15.75 2.74
N VAL A 62 13.25 14.81 3.57
CA VAL A 62 14.63 14.54 3.98
C VAL A 62 14.83 13.03 3.94
N ILE A 63 15.49 12.52 2.90
CA ILE A 63 15.73 11.08 2.73
C ILE A 63 17.14 10.81 2.18
N ASP A 64 18.08 11.70 2.43
CA ASP A 64 19.47 11.52 2.02
C ASP A 64 20.20 10.48 2.88
N LYS A 65 21.11 9.74 2.25
CA LYS A 65 21.99 8.76 2.92
C LYS A 65 21.25 7.66 3.72
N PRO A 66 20.32 6.93 3.10
CA PRO A 66 19.68 5.77 3.74
C PRO A 66 20.75 4.74 4.15
N ARG A 67 20.60 4.14 5.34
CA ARG A 67 21.48 3.05 5.79
C ARG A 67 20.90 1.69 5.45
N GLU A 68 19.61 1.51 5.68
CA GLU A 68 18.86 0.30 5.36
C GLU A 68 17.36 0.62 5.34
N ILE A 69 16.58 -0.31 4.78
CA ILE A 69 15.12 -0.35 4.93
C ILE A 69 14.77 -1.54 5.81
N ILE A 70 13.94 -1.28 6.80
CA ILE A 70 13.43 -2.26 7.76
C ILE A 70 11.97 -2.53 7.39
N PHE A 71 11.69 -3.73 6.88
CA PHE A 71 10.33 -4.21 6.66
C PHE A 71 9.77 -4.82 7.95
N PHE A 72 8.52 -4.50 8.28
CA PHE A 72 7.80 -5.08 9.42
C PHE A 72 7.23 -6.46 9.11
N ARG A 73 7.37 -6.90 7.86
CA ARG A 73 6.96 -8.21 7.36
C ARG A 73 8.11 -8.80 6.56
N SER A 74 8.44 -10.06 6.83
CA SER A 74 9.54 -10.77 6.17
C SER A 74 9.27 -11.01 4.68
N GLY A 75 10.32 -11.23 3.90
CA GLY A 75 10.23 -11.63 2.48
C GLY A 75 10.69 -10.56 1.49
N ILE A 76 11.08 -9.38 1.95
CA ILE A 76 11.66 -8.32 1.11
C ILE A 76 12.97 -7.83 1.71
N GLN A 77 13.99 -7.74 0.87
CA GLN A 77 15.25 -7.06 1.19
C GLN A 77 15.46 -5.87 0.25
N ALA A 78 15.83 -4.71 0.81
CA ALA A 78 16.19 -3.55 0.01
C ALA A 78 17.72 -3.46 -0.17
N VAL A 79 18.16 -3.29 -1.42
CA VAL A 79 19.58 -3.21 -1.79
C VAL A 79 19.86 -2.08 -2.78
N GLY A 80 21.14 -1.72 -2.94
CA GLY A 80 21.59 -0.84 -4.03
C GLY A 80 21.07 0.59 -3.93
N PHE A 81 21.14 1.18 -2.75
CA PHE A 81 20.69 2.56 -2.51
C PHE A 81 21.52 3.58 -3.31
N GLU A 82 20.83 4.40 -4.08
CA GLU A 82 21.38 5.48 -4.89
C GLU A 82 20.60 6.76 -4.62
N LYS A 83 21.28 7.85 -4.28
CA LYS A 83 20.64 9.18 -4.19
C LYS A 83 20.38 9.67 -5.61
N LEU A 84 19.13 9.97 -5.92
CA LEU A 84 18.76 10.62 -7.17
C LEU A 84 18.82 12.16 -7.02
N PRO A 85 18.92 12.92 -8.12
CA PRO A 85 18.73 14.36 -8.08
C PRO A 85 17.40 14.74 -7.43
N ASP A 86 17.42 15.85 -6.70
CA ASP A 86 16.21 16.42 -6.15
C ASP A 86 15.20 16.74 -7.27
N LEU A 87 13.90 16.68 -6.94
CA LEU A 87 12.86 17.02 -7.88
C LEU A 87 13.04 18.46 -8.39
N PRO A 88 12.81 18.72 -9.70
CA PRO A 88 13.01 20.04 -10.29
C PRO A 88 12.10 21.10 -9.66
N ARG A 89 10.98 20.67 -9.08
CA ARG A 89 10.08 21.50 -8.28
C ARG A 89 9.68 20.73 -7.03
N ARG A 90 9.75 21.41 -5.89
CA ARG A 90 9.18 20.92 -4.63
C ARG A 90 7.67 20.75 -4.80
N ILE A 91 7.15 19.60 -4.38
CA ILE A 91 5.71 19.32 -4.36
C ILE A 91 5.22 19.58 -2.94
N GLY A 92 4.32 20.54 -2.75
CA GLY A 92 3.65 20.78 -1.46
C GLY A 92 2.52 19.78 -1.23
N LEU A 93 2.33 19.37 0.03
CA LEU A 93 1.29 18.42 0.44
C LEU A 93 0.30 19.10 1.41
N ALA A 94 -0.90 18.52 1.55
CA ALA A 94 -1.99 19.12 2.32
C ALA A 94 -1.64 19.31 3.82
N HIS A 95 -0.82 18.44 4.40
CA HIS A 95 -0.31 18.54 5.77
C HIS A 95 0.90 19.47 5.93
N SER A 96 1.09 20.42 5.00
CA SER A 96 2.21 21.36 4.98
C SER A 96 3.60 20.74 4.81
N ALA A 97 3.70 19.43 4.63
CA ALA A 97 4.94 18.77 4.24
C ALA A 97 5.22 18.92 2.74
N PHE A 98 6.28 18.27 2.28
CA PHE A 98 6.70 18.39 0.90
C PHE A 98 7.57 17.24 0.41
N ILE A 99 7.59 17.08 -0.90
CA ILE A 99 8.49 16.17 -1.60
C ILE A 99 9.54 16.99 -2.32
N LYS A 100 10.80 16.68 -2.05
CA LYS A 100 11.97 17.31 -2.69
C LYS A 100 12.99 16.26 -3.07
N GLU A 101 13.28 15.36 -2.16
CA GLU A 101 14.37 14.42 -2.27
C GLU A 101 13.89 13.07 -2.79
N GLN A 102 14.80 12.33 -3.43
CA GLN A 102 14.52 11.01 -3.99
C GLN A 102 15.71 10.08 -3.80
N ILE A 103 15.44 8.83 -3.47
CA ILE A 103 16.40 7.73 -3.52
C ILE A 103 15.84 6.62 -4.40
N LYS A 104 16.74 5.88 -5.03
CA LYS A 104 16.43 4.67 -5.78
C LYS A 104 17.07 3.48 -5.08
N CYS A 105 16.38 2.36 -5.06
CA CYS A 105 16.88 1.09 -4.53
C CYS A 105 16.20 -0.06 -5.27
N ARG A 106 16.57 -1.30 -4.96
CA ARG A 106 15.90 -2.50 -5.44
C ARG A 106 15.29 -3.25 -4.27
N PHE A 107 14.04 -3.64 -4.41
CA PHE A 107 13.39 -4.59 -3.51
C PHE A 107 13.52 -5.98 -4.11
N GLU A 108 14.30 -6.83 -3.46
CA GLU A 108 14.42 -8.25 -3.76
C GLU A 108 13.33 -8.98 -2.98
N ILE A 109 12.33 -9.51 -3.70
CA ILE A 109 11.14 -10.14 -3.11
C ILE A 109 11.31 -11.65 -3.20
N GLU A 110 11.27 -12.33 -2.07
CA GLU A 110 11.46 -13.78 -2.00
C GLU A 110 10.32 -14.55 -2.72
N PRO A 111 10.59 -15.75 -3.29
CA PRO A 111 9.55 -16.57 -3.93
C PRO A 111 8.39 -16.99 -3.01
N ASN A 112 8.64 -17.07 -1.70
CA ASN A 112 7.68 -17.37 -0.65
C ASN A 112 7.29 -16.13 0.16
N CYS A 113 7.63 -14.92 -0.31
CA CYS A 113 7.21 -13.68 0.33
C CYS A 113 5.69 -13.71 0.54
N PRO A 114 5.19 -13.37 1.74
CA PRO A 114 3.77 -13.22 1.95
C PRO A 114 3.16 -12.21 0.95
N LEU A 115 1.88 -12.36 0.63
CA LEU A 115 1.18 -11.46 -0.30
C LEU A 115 0.53 -10.29 0.46
N GLY A 116 0.22 -9.19 -0.22
CA GLY A 116 -0.39 -8.01 0.39
C GLY A 116 0.64 -7.00 0.92
N GLU A 117 0.25 -6.23 1.92
CA GLU A 117 1.02 -5.08 2.39
C GLU A 117 2.31 -5.49 3.14
N HIS A 118 3.38 -4.77 2.85
CA HIS A 118 4.67 -4.81 3.53
C HIS A 118 5.03 -3.40 3.99
N PRO A 119 4.65 -3.02 5.22
CA PRO A 119 5.04 -1.75 5.80
C PRO A 119 6.56 -1.73 6.05
N PHE A 120 7.18 -0.58 5.89
CA PHE A 120 8.61 -0.40 6.10
C PHE A 120 8.98 0.99 6.59
N ARG A 121 10.19 1.12 7.15
CA ARG A 121 10.84 2.39 7.45
C ARG A 121 12.27 2.40 6.95
N ILE A 122 12.78 3.57 6.58
CA ILE A 122 14.20 3.76 6.28
C ILE A 122 14.92 4.16 7.57
N ARG A 123 16.08 3.56 7.84
CA ARG A 123 16.97 4.00 8.91
C ARG A 123 17.99 5.02 8.39
N PHE A 124 18.10 6.14 9.08
CA PHE A 124 19.06 7.21 8.83
C PHE A 124 19.94 7.41 10.07
N GLY A 125 21.18 6.93 10.03
CA GLY A 125 22.05 6.96 11.22
C GLY A 125 21.41 6.20 12.40
N THR A 126 21.02 6.93 13.45
CA THR A 126 20.32 6.43 14.65
C THR A 126 18.81 6.66 14.62
N GLU A 127 18.27 7.27 13.57
CA GLU A 127 16.88 7.67 13.43
C GLU A 127 16.16 6.84 12.36
N ILE A 128 14.83 6.89 12.34
CA ILE A 128 13.98 6.17 11.37
C ILE A 128 12.94 7.10 10.77
N SER A 129 12.52 6.78 9.54
CA SER A 129 11.51 7.55 8.82
C SER A 129 10.08 7.34 9.34
N SER A 130 9.14 8.14 8.80
CA SER A 130 7.73 7.76 8.73
C SER A 130 7.55 6.43 7.99
N LEU A 131 6.36 5.82 8.14
CA LEU A 131 6.02 4.56 7.51
C LEU A 131 5.86 4.74 5.99
N GLY A 132 6.52 3.90 5.21
CA GLY A 132 6.17 3.64 3.81
C GLY A 132 5.52 2.26 3.72
N THR A 133 4.78 1.99 2.64
CA THR A 133 4.23 0.65 2.40
C THR A 133 4.44 0.22 0.95
N PHE A 134 4.59 -1.07 0.75
CA PHE A 134 4.78 -1.71 -0.55
C PHE A 134 3.94 -2.98 -0.60
N HIS A 135 3.29 -3.27 -1.72
CA HIS A 135 2.40 -4.42 -1.86
C HIS A 135 3.04 -5.53 -2.69
N VAL A 136 2.82 -6.78 -2.29
CA VAL A 136 3.31 -7.95 -3.02
C VAL A 136 2.12 -8.70 -3.60
N THR A 137 2.12 -8.90 -4.91
CA THR A 137 1.08 -9.62 -5.65
C THR A 137 1.59 -10.97 -6.15
N PRO A 138 0.72 -11.99 -6.28
CA PRO A 138 1.12 -13.27 -6.89
C PRO A 138 1.29 -13.17 -8.41
N PHE A 139 0.76 -12.12 -9.05
CA PHE A 139 0.70 -12.00 -10.51
C PHE A 139 1.87 -11.18 -11.09
N PRO A 140 2.27 -11.45 -12.35
CA PRO A 140 3.14 -10.55 -13.10
C PRO A 140 2.61 -9.13 -13.10
N VAL A 141 3.51 -8.17 -12.88
CA VAL A 141 3.18 -6.76 -12.81
C VAL A 141 3.55 -6.08 -14.13
N ILE A 142 2.59 -5.43 -14.77
CA ILE A 142 2.80 -4.62 -15.97
C ILE A 142 2.45 -3.16 -15.70
N ASP A 143 3.14 -2.26 -16.39
CA ASP A 143 3.03 -0.82 -16.17
C ASP A 143 2.29 -0.18 -17.34
N GLU A 144 1.11 0.37 -17.07
CA GLU A 144 0.36 1.16 -18.04
C GLU A 144 0.83 2.61 -18.11
N SER A 145 1.41 3.14 -17.04
CA SER A 145 1.74 4.57 -16.88
C SER A 145 2.78 5.10 -17.88
N ARG A 146 3.45 4.20 -18.63
CA ARG A 146 4.37 4.53 -19.72
C ARG A 146 3.69 4.98 -21.00
N LYS A 147 2.36 4.95 -21.07
CA LYS A 147 1.59 5.42 -22.24
C LYS A 147 1.28 6.91 -22.15
N ALA A 148 0.91 7.50 -23.29
CA ALA A 148 0.36 8.85 -23.34
C ALA A 148 -0.99 8.92 -22.58
N SER A 149 -1.34 10.12 -22.08
CA SER A 149 -2.70 10.43 -21.61
C SER A 149 -3.71 10.02 -22.69
N ASP A 150 -4.85 9.43 -22.31
CA ASP A 150 -5.92 8.98 -23.24
C ASP A 150 -5.57 7.80 -24.17
N ALA A 151 -4.55 7.00 -23.83
CA ALA A 151 -4.14 5.88 -24.69
C ALA A 151 -5.14 4.72 -24.74
N ASN A 152 -6.00 4.57 -23.73
CA ASN A 152 -6.92 3.44 -23.56
C ASN A 152 -8.30 3.87 -23.02
N ASN A 153 -8.77 5.06 -23.36
CA ASN A 153 -10.03 5.62 -22.87
C ASN A 153 -11.28 5.26 -23.72
N THR A 154 -11.12 4.48 -24.79
CA THR A 154 -12.23 3.96 -25.60
C THR A 154 -12.13 2.46 -25.80
N LEU A 155 -13.23 1.80 -26.14
CA LEU A 155 -13.26 0.34 -26.36
C LEU A 155 -12.27 -0.09 -27.45
N GLU A 156 -12.15 0.68 -28.53
CA GLU A 156 -11.25 0.38 -29.64
C GLU A 156 -9.78 0.40 -29.20
N LYS A 157 -9.46 1.31 -28.26
CA LYS A 157 -8.13 1.53 -27.72
C LYS A 157 -7.85 0.75 -26.44
N ALA A 158 -8.81 -0.01 -25.94
CA ALA A 158 -8.67 -0.75 -24.69
C ALA A 158 -7.41 -1.62 -24.68
N PHE A 159 -6.66 -1.56 -23.59
CA PHE A 159 -5.37 -2.20 -23.50
C PHE A 159 -5.52 -3.72 -23.40
N PRO A 160 -4.94 -4.52 -24.32
CA PRO A 160 -5.03 -5.96 -24.24
C PRO A 160 -4.19 -6.49 -23.09
N VAL A 161 -4.81 -7.30 -22.24
CA VAL A 161 -4.16 -7.93 -21.09
C VAL A 161 -4.44 -9.43 -21.07
N LEU A 162 -3.50 -10.19 -20.52
CA LEU A 162 -3.69 -11.61 -20.24
C LEU A 162 -4.26 -11.77 -18.83
N PRO A 163 -5.03 -12.83 -18.56
CA PRO A 163 -5.47 -13.15 -17.20
C PRO A 163 -4.30 -13.44 -16.25
N ASN A 164 -4.57 -13.33 -14.95
CA ASN A 164 -3.61 -13.47 -13.84
C ASN A 164 -2.46 -12.46 -13.95
N VAL A 165 -2.82 -11.18 -14.10
CA VAL A 165 -1.90 -10.05 -14.22
C VAL A 165 -2.28 -8.95 -13.22
N THR A 166 -1.29 -8.18 -12.79
CA THR A 166 -1.48 -6.93 -12.06
C THR A 166 -1.04 -5.77 -12.93
N VAL A 167 -1.92 -4.80 -13.18
CA VAL A 167 -1.60 -3.59 -13.92
C VAL A 167 -1.37 -2.45 -12.95
N GLN A 168 -0.23 -1.78 -13.05
CA GLN A 168 0.00 -0.48 -12.41
C GLN A 168 -0.63 0.60 -13.30
N GLY A 169 -1.75 1.15 -12.84
CA GLY A 169 -2.52 2.14 -13.56
C GLY A 169 -2.41 3.54 -12.94
N ARG A 170 -2.75 4.55 -13.74
CA ARG A 170 -2.83 5.93 -13.29
C ARG A 170 -3.90 6.66 -14.07
N LEU A 171 -4.99 7.01 -13.38
CA LEU A 171 -5.95 7.98 -13.88
C LEU A 171 -5.34 9.38 -13.72
N GLY A 172 -5.23 10.12 -14.81
CA GLY A 172 -4.74 11.49 -14.80
C GLY A 172 -5.73 12.50 -14.23
N SER A 173 -5.26 13.73 -14.04
CA SER A 173 -6.03 14.84 -13.46
C SER A 173 -6.86 15.62 -14.49
N GLY A 174 -7.15 15.05 -15.67
CA GLY A 174 -7.89 15.72 -16.73
C GLY A 174 -9.28 16.21 -16.29
N SER A 175 -9.74 17.34 -16.85
CA SER A 175 -10.99 18.01 -16.45
C SER A 175 -12.28 17.28 -16.82
N ARG A 176 -12.19 16.19 -17.60
CA ARG A 176 -13.35 15.45 -18.10
C ARG A 176 -13.62 14.13 -17.37
N GLY A 177 -12.80 13.80 -16.37
CA GLY A 177 -12.77 12.46 -15.78
C GLY A 177 -12.10 11.50 -16.75
N GLU A 178 -11.00 10.88 -16.30
CA GLU A 178 -10.32 9.85 -17.09
C GLU A 178 -10.90 8.47 -16.76
N VAL A 179 -10.92 7.62 -17.78
CA VAL A 179 -11.29 6.21 -17.67
C VAL A 179 -10.20 5.40 -18.37
N ASP A 180 -9.83 4.28 -17.75
CA ASP A 180 -8.90 3.33 -18.32
C ASP A 180 -9.67 2.06 -18.70
N LEU A 181 -9.59 1.66 -19.97
CA LEU A 181 -10.19 0.44 -20.47
C LEU A 181 -9.12 -0.62 -20.77
N PHE A 182 -9.40 -1.84 -20.33
CA PHE A 182 -8.63 -3.04 -20.61
C PHE A 182 -9.51 -4.04 -21.33
N ARG A 183 -8.93 -4.93 -22.13
CA ARG A 183 -9.67 -6.00 -22.78
C ARG A 183 -9.01 -7.35 -22.56
N VAL A 184 -9.84 -8.35 -22.29
CA VAL A 184 -9.44 -9.75 -22.13
C VAL A 184 -10.29 -10.63 -23.05
N SER A 185 -9.72 -11.77 -23.47
CA SER A 185 -10.49 -12.79 -24.17
C SER A 185 -11.47 -13.45 -23.21
N ALA A 186 -12.72 -13.57 -23.66
CA ALA A 186 -13.81 -14.21 -22.95
C ALA A 186 -14.11 -15.58 -23.54
N LYS A 187 -14.38 -16.55 -22.66
CA LYS A 187 -14.99 -17.83 -23.00
C LYS A 187 -16.18 -18.08 -22.08
N VAL A 188 -17.24 -18.64 -22.61
CA VAL A 188 -18.45 -18.95 -21.84
C VAL A 188 -18.12 -19.82 -20.62
N GLY A 189 -18.67 -19.45 -19.46
CA GLY A 189 -18.47 -20.13 -18.18
C GLY A 189 -17.09 -19.92 -17.55
N GLN A 190 -16.15 -19.23 -18.22
CA GLN A 190 -14.87 -18.89 -17.64
C GLN A 190 -15.04 -17.83 -16.56
N ARG A 191 -14.39 -18.00 -15.41
CA ARG A 191 -14.39 -17.00 -14.35
C ARG A 191 -13.49 -15.83 -14.74
N LEU A 192 -13.99 -14.62 -14.51
CA LEU A 192 -13.22 -13.39 -14.52
C LEU A 192 -13.39 -12.72 -13.15
N SER A 193 -12.27 -12.47 -12.48
CA SER A 193 -12.22 -11.76 -11.21
C SER A 193 -11.34 -10.53 -11.35
N VAL A 194 -11.86 -9.39 -10.92
CA VAL A 194 -11.22 -8.10 -11.01
C VAL A 194 -11.23 -7.44 -9.64
N GLU A 195 -10.06 -7.01 -9.18
CA GLU A 195 -9.88 -6.26 -7.93
C GLU A 195 -9.07 -5.02 -8.24
N VAL A 196 -9.45 -3.88 -7.67
CA VAL A 196 -8.65 -2.66 -7.77
C VAL A 196 -8.24 -2.23 -6.39
N ASP A 197 -6.94 -2.11 -6.20
CA ASP A 197 -6.35 -1.52 -5.02
C ASP A 197 -5.99 -0.06 -5.33
N SER A 198 -6.61 0.90 -4.66
CA SER A 198 -6.32 2.34 -4.81
C SER A 198 -6.22 3.00 -3.44
N VAL A 199 -7.28 2.95 -2.64
CA VAL A 199 -7.31 3.53 -1.29
C VAL A 199 -6.25 2.88 -0.40
N ARG A 200 -6.16 1.54 -0.42
CA ARG A 200 -5.19 0.81 0.44
C ARG A 200 -3.74 0.99 0.04
N ILE A 201 -3.47 1.27 -1.23
CA ILE A 201 -2.11 1.54 -1.74
C ILE A 201 -1.83 3.04 -1.86
N SER A 202 -2.71 3.89 -1.35
CA SER A 202 -2.55 5.34 -1.44
C SER A 202 -1.33 5.79 -0.63
N HIS A 203 -0.73 6.89 -1.05
CA HIS A 203 0.30 7.63 -0.29
C HIS A 203 -0.30 8.80 0.49
N ASN A 204 -1.53 9.14 0.15
CA ASN A 204 -2.25 10.30 0.64
C ASN A 204 -3.42 9.79 1.47
N HIS A 205 -3.39 10.01 2.78
CA HIS A 205 -4.46 9.61 3.69
C HIS A 205 -5.27 10.82 4.19
N TYR A 206 -5.24 11.94 3.46
CA TYR A 206 -6.14 13.06 3.72
C TYR A 206 -7.52 12.56 3.30
N GLY A 207 -8.46 12.42 4.24
CA GLY A 207 -9.70 11.65 4.10
C GLY A 207 -10.74 12.20 3.11
N ASP A 208 -10.31 12.63 1.94
CA ASP A 208 -11.13 12.93 0.78
C ASP A 208 -11.28 11.65 -0.07
N SER A 209 -12.43 11.44 -0.71
CA SER A 209 -12.74 10.32 -1.62
C SER A 209 -11.90 10.33 -2.93
N GLU A 210 -10.71 10.92 -2.96
CA GLU A 210 -9.89 11.12 -4.17
C GLU A 210 -9.32 9.81 -4.75
N PHE A 211 -9.33 8.74 -3.95
CA PHE A 211 -8.88 7.39 -4.33
C PHE A 211 -10.02 6.41 -4.54
N ASP A 212 -11.26 6.90 -4.42
CA ASP A 212 -12.48 6.11 -4.53
C ASP A 212 -12.75 5.77 -6.01
N LEU A 213 -12.60 4.49 -6.35
CA LEU A 213 -12.66 3.99 -7.73
C LEU A 213 -13.81 3.01 -7.88
N ALA A 214 -14.40 3.00 -9.07
CA ALA A 214 -15.39 2.03 -9.48
C ALA A 214 -14.88 1.21 -10.66
N VAL A 215 -15.28 -0.06 -10.72
CA VAL A 215 -14.96 -0.98 -11.81
C VAL A 215 -16.24 -1.45 -12.49
N ARG A 216 -16.19 -1.54 -13.81
CA ARG A 216 -17.23 -2.17 -14.63
C ARG A 216 -16.64 -3.20 -15.57
N ILE A 217 -17.38 -4.28 -15.78
CA ILE A 217 -17.11 -5.25 -16.83
C ILE A 217 -18.16 -5.03 -17.92
N LEU A 218 -17.72 -4.75 -19.13
CA LEU A 218 -18.55 -4.38 -20.28
C LEU A 218 -18.44 -5.42 -21.39
N ASP A 219 -19.50 -5.56 -22.17
CA ASP A 219 -19.48 -6.33 -23.41
C ASP A 219 -18.89 -5.56 -24.60
N GLU A 220 -18.82 -6.19 -25.77
CA GLU A 220 -18.25 -5.60 -26.99
C GLU A 220 -19.00 -4.36 -27.50
N SER A 221 -20.26 -4.17 -27.08
CA SER A 221 -21.06 -2.99 -27.37
C SER A 221 -20.93 -1.87 -26.31
N GLY A 222 -20.17 -2.11 -25.24
CA GLY A 222 -20.06 -1.21 -24.09
C GLY A 222 -21.20 -1.35 -23.07
N ARG A 223 -22.06 -2.36 -23.18
CA ARG A 223 -23.12 -2.62 -22.18
C ARG A 223 -22.52 -3.29 -20.96
N GLU A 224 -22.94 -2.83 -19.79
CA GLU A 224 -22.48 -3.35 -18.49
C GLU A 224 -22.99 -4.78 -18.24
N LEU A 225 -22.05 -5.67 -17.91
CA LEU A 225 -22.31 -7.05 -17.48
C LEU A 225 -22.27 -7.19 -15.96
N ALA A 226 -21.36 -6.45 -15.31
CA ALA A 226 -21.23 -6.37 -13.86
C ALA A 226 -20.50 -5.08 -13.47
N ALA A 227 -20.73 -4.60 -12.26
CA ALA A 227 -20.03 -3.44 -11.71
C ALA A 227 -19.88 -3.56 -10.19
N ASN A 228 -18.86 -2.91 -9.65
CA ASN A 228 -18.69 -2.71 -8.22
C ASN A 228 -18.03 -1.37 -7.93
N ASP A 229 -18.37 -0.80 -6.78
CA ASP A 229 -17.81 0.41 -6.20
C ASP A 229 -17.30 0.06 -4.80
N ASP A 230 -18.24 -0.09 -3.85
CA ASP A 230 -17.96 -0.61 -2.51
C ASP A 230 -18.29 -2.09 -2.36
N ASN A 231 -17.59 -2.79 -1.47
CA ASN A 231 -17.92 -4.17 -1.10
C ASN A 231 -17.47 -4.54 0.33
N PRO A 232 -18.05 -5.60 0.93
CA PRO A 232 -17.70 -6.01 2.30
C PRO A 232 -16.23 -6.42 2.51
N LEU A 233 -15.53 -6.84 1.44
CA LEU A 233 -14.17 -7.35 1.56
C LEU A 233 -13.13 -6.22 1.60
N HIS A 234 -13.32 -5.21 0.76
CA HIS A 234 -12.36 -4.15 0.51
C HIS A 234 -12.84 -2.77 0.95
N LEU A 235 -14.07 -2.69 1.46
CA LEU A 235 -14.77 -1.47 1.80
C LEU A 235 -14.92 -0.56 0.57
N GLN A 236 -13.94 0.30 0.31
CA GLN A 236 -13.97 1.31 -0.76
C GLN A 236 -13.28 0.90 -2.06
N ASP A 237 -12.40 -0.11 -2.00
CA ASP A 237 -11.67 -0.59 -3.18
C ASP A 237 -12.56 -1.64 -3.92
N PRO A 238 -12.85 -1.52 -5.22
CA PRO A 238 -13.87 -2.33 -5.87
C PRO A 238 -13.39 -3.76 -6.20
N VAL A 239 -14.29 -4.72 -6.02
CA VAL A 239 -14.12 -6.14 -6.36
C VAL A 239 -15.33 -6.61 -7.16
N VAL A 240 -15.09 -7.09 -8.38
CA VAL A 240 -16.15 -7.63 -9.25
C VAL A 240 -15.72 -8.97 -9.82
N SER A 241 -16.62 -9.95 -9.80
CA SER A 241 -16.37 -11.27 -10.37
C SER A 241 -17.62 -11.81 -11.04
N LEU A 242 -17.46 -12.47 -12.19
CA LEU A 242 -18.56 -13.14 -12.89
C LEU A 242 -18.06 -14.36 -13.67
N ASN A 243 -18.98 -15.27 -13.97
CA ASN A 243 -18.78 -16.25 -15.02
C ASN A 243 -19.20 -15.64 -16.35
N LEU A 244 -18.30 -15.65 -17.32
CA LEU A 244 -18.50 -14.95 -18.59
C LEU A 244 -19.65 -15.58 -19.40
N PRO A 245 -20.58 -14.78 -19.95
CA PRO A 245 -21.79 -15.31 -20.57
C PRO A 245 -21.62 -15.74 -22.03
N TYR A 246 -20.50 -15.42 -22.69
CA TYR A 246 -20.26 -15.69 -24.11
C TYR A 246 -18.76 -15.80 -24.45
N ASP A 247 -18.47 -16.27 -25.67
CA ASP A 247 -17.14 -16.27 -26.27
C ASP A 247 -16.89 -14.97 -27.04
N GLY A 248 -15.72 -14.34 -26.88
CA GLY A 248 -15.40 -13.08 -27.56
C GLY A 248 -14.44 -12.21 -26.75
N LEU A 249 -14.73 -10.92 -26.65
CA LEU A 249 -14.03 -9.98 -25.78
C LEU A 249 -14.95 -9.44 -24.68
N VAL A 250 -14.36 -9.18 -23.52
CA VAL A 250 -14.95 -8.33 -22.49
C VAL A 250 -13.96 -7.24 -22.12
N TYR A 251 -14.51 -6.12 -21.67
CA TYR A 251 -13.77 -4.91 -21.35
C TYR A 251 -13.89 -4.63 -19.86
N ILE A 252 -12.80 -4.19 -19.26
CA ILE A 252 -12.73 -3.79 -17.85
C ILE A 252 -12.49 -2.30 -17.85
N GLU A 253 -13.44 -1.55 -17.31
CA GLU A 253 -13.34 -0.11 -17.14
C GLU A 253 -12.98 0.21 -15.69
N VAL A 254 -11.93 0.98 -15.49
CA VAL A 254 -11.57 1.59 -14.21
C VAL A 254 -11.81 3.09 -14.31
N LYS A 255 -12.56 3.64 -13.36
CA LYS A 255 -12.82 5.08 -13.27
C LYS A 255 -12.92 5.52 -11.82
N ARG A 256 -12.89 6.83 -11.60
CA ARG A 256 -13.24 7.39 -10.28
C ARG A 256 -14.73 7.26 -10.03
N SER A 257 -15.12 6.86 -8.82
CA SER A 257 -16.52 6.89 -8.38
C SER A 257 -17.01 8.34 -8.28
N VAL A 258 -16.17 9.20 -7.69
CA VAL A 258 -16.39 10.65 -7.59
C VAL A 258 -15.29 11.39 -8.37
N PHE A 259 -15.69 12.35 -9.21
CA PHE A 259 -14.72 13.14 -9.96
C PHE A 259 -13.82 13.98 -9.03
N ALA A 260 -12.51 13.79 -9.13
CA ALA A 260 -11.49 14.62 -8.51
C ALA A 260 -10.38 14.95 -9.53
N PRO A 261 -9.94 16.22 -9.67
CA PRO A 261 -8.88 16.62 -10.59
C PRO A 261 -7.49 16.34 -9.97
N ARG A 262 -7.20 15.07 -9.71
CA ARG A 262 -5.96 14.58 -9.08
C ARG A 262 -5.44 13.39 -9.85
N ASP A 263 -4.13 13.17 -9.86
CA ASP A 263 -3.61 11.88 -10.30
C ASP A 263 -3.98 10.81 -9.27
N THR A 264 -4.62 9.74 -9.73
CA THR A 264 -5.00 8.60 -8.89
C THR A 264 -4.26 7.37 -9.39
N ILE A 265 -3.34 6.86 -8.58
CA ILE A 265 -2.64 5.60 -8.86
C ILE A 265 -3.48 4.44 -8.37
N TYR A 266 -3.47 3.34 -9.10
CA TYR A 266 -4.16 2.12 -8.70
C TYR A 266 -3.39 0.89 -9.17
N CYS A 267 -3.69 -0.25 -8.55
CA CYS A 267 -3.28 -1.57 -9.02
C CYS A 267 -4.53 -2.36 -9.40
N LEU A 268 -4.63 -2.74 -10.66
CA LEU A 268 -5.73 -3.54 -11.17
C LEU A 268 -5.28 -5.00 -11.27
N HIS A 269 -5.86 -5.87 -10.46
CA HIS A 269 -5.65 -7.30 -10.53
C HIS A 269 -6.73 -7.93 -11.40
N ILE A 270 -6.31 -8.67 -12.43
CA ILE A 270 -7.22 -9.36 -13.34
C ILE A 270 -6.85 -10.84 -13.28
N GLY A 271 -7.77 -11.67 -12.79
CA GLY A 271 -7.53 -13.09 -12.52
C GLY A 271 -8.70 -13.98 -12.91
N GLN A 272 -8.50 -15.27 -12.70
CA GLN A 272 -9.51 -16.33 -12.88
C GLN A 272 -9.72 -17.13 -11.58
N ASN A 273 -9.13 -16.64 -10.48
CA ASN A 273 -9.21 -17.21 -9.16
C ASN A 273 -10.65 -17.17 -8.63
N ARG A 274 -10.96 -18.06 -7.68
CA ARG A 274 -12.17 -17.91 -6.87
C ARG A 274 -12.10 -16.60 -6.10
N ARG A 275 -13.26 -15.98 -5.89
CA ARG A 275 -13.32 -14.70 -5.18
C ARG A 275 -14.52 -14.60 -4.24
N PRO A 276 -14.48 -15.32 -3.11
CA PRO A 276 -15.43 -15.07 -2.03
C PRO A 276 -15.17 -13.69 -1.41
N LEU A 277 -16.25 -13.05 -0.95
CA LEU A 277 -16.23 -11.75 -0.30
C LEU A 277 -16.24 -11.86 1.23
N VAL A 278 -16.79 -12.95 1.76
CA VAL A 278 -16.93 -13.17 3.21
C VAL A 278 -16.59 -14.61 3.55
N ALA A 279 -15.98 -14.81 4.71
CA ALA A 279 -15.76 -16.12 5.32
C ALA A 279 -16.57 -16.22 6.61
N TYR A 280 -17.37 -17.28 6.73
CA TYR A 280 -18.20 -17.53 7.91
C TYR A 280 -18.12 -19.00 8.35
N PRO A 281 -17.80 -19.29 9.63
CA PRO A 281 -17.39 -18.35 10.66
C PRO A 281 -16.06 -17.65 10.29
N PRO A 282 -15.82 -16.41 10.77
CA PRO A 282 -14.66 -15.60 10.39
C PRO A 282 -13.38 -16.03 11.12
N GLY A 283 -13.18 -17.33 11.33
CA GLY A 283 -12.10 -17.86 12.15
C GLY A 283 -12.48 -19.13 12.91
N GLY A 284 -11.62 -19.54 13.84
CA GLY A 284 -11.84 -20.72 14.69
C GLY A 284 -10.82 -20.85 15.81
N GLN A 285 -10.85 -22.01 16.49
CA GLN A 285 -9.94 -22.29 17.59
C GLN A 285 -8.51 -22.54 17.10
N ALA A 286 -7.53 -21.94 17.75
CA ALA A 286 -6.12 -22.08 17.44
C ALA A 286 -5.68 -23.55 17.37
N GLY A 287 -4.97 -23.91 16.30
CA GLY A 287 -4.45 -25.26 16.07
C GLY A 287 -5.47 -26.28 15.56
N THR A 288 -6.72 -25.87 15.32
CA THR A 288 -7.78 -26.76 14.80
C THR A 288 -7.98 -26.62 13.30
N LYS A 289 -8.76 -27.52 12.72
CA LYS A 289 -9.32 -27.37 11.37
C LYS A 289 -10.76 -26.89 11.50
N GLN A 290 -11.10 -25.82 10.81
CA GLN A 290 -12.43 -25.23 10.82
C GLN A 290 -13.05 -25.34 9.44
N ILE A 291 -14.30 -25.83 9.37
CA ILE A 291 -15.11 -25.70 8.17
C ILE A 291 -15.59 -24.25 8.10
N ILE A 292 -15.24 -23.58 7.01
CA ILE A 292 -15.59 -22.19 6.74
C ILE A 292 -16.39 -22.16 5.44
N THR A 293 -17.57 -21.57 5.49
CA THR A 293 -18.38 -21.23 4.31
C THR A 293 -17.88 -19.92 3.74
N LEU A 294 -17.48 -19.97 2.47
CA LEU A 294 -16.97 -18.85 1.69
C LEU A 294 -18.11 -18.34 0.80
N LEU A 295 -18.52 -17.09 1.03
CA LEU A 295 -19.74 -16.50 0.49
C LEU A 295 -19.42 -15.49 -0.62
N GLY A 296 -20.29 -15.41 -1.63
CA GLY A 296 -20.27 -14.36 -2.65
C GLY A 296 -19.40 -14.63 -3.89
N ASP A 297 -18.94 -15.86 -4.09
CA ASP A 297 -18.29 -16.24 -5.36
C ASP A 297 -19.33 -16.34 -6.49
N PRO A 298 -19.00 -15.94 -7.74
CA PRO A 298 -19.96 -15.97 -8.85
C PRO A 298 -20.46 -17.37 -9.24
N ALA A 299 -19.79 -18.45 -8.83
CA ALA A 299 -20.27 -19.82 -9.01
C ALA A 299 -21.15 -20.33 -7.86
N GLY A 300 -21.40 -19.50 -6.85
CA GLY A 300 -22.13 -19.84 -5.63
C GLY A 300 -21.22 -20.05 -4.43
N ASP A 301 -21.84 -20.04 -3.26
CA ASP A 301 -21.16 -20.25 -1.98
C ASP A 301 -20.60 -21.68 -1.87
N TYR A 302 -19.48 -21.84 -1.18
CA TYR A 302 -18.84 -23.14 -1.00
C TYR A 302 -18.15 -23.26 0.35
N GLU A 303 -17.94 -24.49 0.81
CA GLU A 303 -17.23 -24.76 2.05
C GLU A 303 -15.79 -25.18 1.81
N GLU A 304 -14.91 -24.77 2.71
CA GLU A 304 -13.53 -25.21 2.75
C GLU A 304 -13.08 -25.51 4.19
N THR A 305 -12.27 -26.55 4.35
CA THR A 305 -11.65 -26.86 5.64
C THR A 305 -10.31 -26.14 5.75
N ILE A 306 -10.29 -25.06 6.53
CA ILE A 306 -9.12 -24.19 6.70
C ILE A 306 -8.43 -24.53 8.03
N GLY A 307 -7.10 -24.64 7.99
CA GLY A 307 -6.29 -24.82 9.20
C GLY A 307 -6.11 -23.50 9.94
N ILE A 308 -6.51 -23.46 11.21
CA ILE A 308 -6.38 -22.27 12.05
C ILE A 308 -4.98 -22.25 12.69
N PRO A 309 -4.19 -21.17 12.53
CA PRO A 309 -2.87 -21.06 13.13
C PRO A 309 -2.87 -21.27 14.64
N ASN A 310 -1.81 -21.86 15.19
CA ASN A 310 -1.63 -21.97 16.65
C ASN A 310 -1.47 -20.61 17.33
N THR A 311 -0.95 -19.62 16.61
CA THR A 311 -0.80 -18.25 17.10
C THR A 311 -2.14 -17.54 17.03
N THR A 312 -2.62 -17.07 18.18
CA THR A 312 -3.86 -16.29 18.28
C THR A 312 -3.70 -14.92 17.62
N GLY A 313 -4.75 -14.43 16.98
CA GLY A 313 -4.76 -13.15 16.28
C GLY A 313 -5.37 -13.25 14.89
N LEU A 314 -5.32 -12.14 14.13
CA LEU A 314 -5.74 -12.13 12.74
C LEU A 314 -4.72 -12.86 11.87
N PHE A 315 -5.20 -13.58 10.88
CA PHE A 315 -4.39 -14.19 9.83
C PHE A 315 -5.10 -14.08 8.48
N GLU A 316 -4.29 -14.09 7.43
CA GLU A 316 -4.74 -13.87 6.07
C GLU A 316 -5.00 -15.20 5.35
N TYR A 317 -6.14 -15.29 4.66
CA TYR A 317 -6.51 -16.41 3.80
C TYR A 317 -6.76 -15.94 2.38
N PHE A 318 -5.95 -16.41 1.42
CA PHE A 318 -5.95 -15.85 0.06
C PHE A 318 -6.87 -16.57 -0.92
N SER A 319 -7.19 -17.86 -0.77
CA SER A 319 -8.01 -18.61 -1.75
C SER A 319 -7.56 -18.41 -3.22
N ASP A 320 -6.25 -18.41 -3.47
CA ASP A 320 -5.63 -18.10 -4.77
C ASP A 320 -5.88 -16.68 -5.34
N ALA A 321 -6.46 -15.77 -4.53
CA ALA A 321 -6.67 -14.37 -4.87
C ALA A 321 -5.44 -13.50 -4.55
N PRO A 322 -5.29 -12.32 -5.20
CA PRO A 322 -4.21 -11.38 -4.90
C PRO A 322 -4.32 -10.73 -3.52
N SER A 323 -5.53 -10.65 -2.94
CA SER A 323 -5.74 -10.10 -1.59
C SER A 323 -6.57 -11.03 -0.71
N SER A 324 -6.31 -10.99 0.59
CA SER A 324 -6.80 -11.96 1.56
C SER A 324 -8.18 -11.63 2.13
N LEU A 325 -8.90 -12.68 2.52
CA LEU A 325 -9.87 -12.64 3.60
C LEU A 325 -9.14 -12.61 4.95
N SER A 326 -9.59 -11.74 5.86
CA SER A 326 -9.07 -11.70 7.23
C SER A 326 -9.87 -12.67 8.11
N LEU A 327 -9.17 -13.63 8.72
CA LEU A 327 -9.73 -14.61 9.64
C LEU A 327 -9.10 -14.48 11.03
N GLN A 328 -9.79 -14.95 12.05
CA GLN A 328 -9.31 -14.92 13.43
C GLN A 328 -8.93 -16.31 13.96
N SER A 329 -7.71 -16.43 14.48
CA SER A 329 -7.33 -17.53 15.36
C SER A 329 -7.63 -17.13 16.81
N SER A 330 -8.54 -17.87 17.44
CA SER A 330 -9.01 -17.64 18.81
C SER A 330 -8.52 -18.74 19.75
N PRO A 331 -8.22 -18.47 21.03
CA PRO A 331 -7.95 -19.53 22.00
C PRO A 331 -9.20 -20.41 22.30
N TYR A 332 -10.40 -19.95 21.92
CA TYR A 332 -11.67 -20.62 22.20
C TYR A 332 -12.36 -21.10 20.92
N PRO A 333 -13.19 -22.17 21.00
CA PRO A 333 -14.04 -22.59 19.89
C PRO A 333 -15.08 -21.52 19.53
N ASN A 334 -15.54 -21.57 18.29
CA ASN A 334 -16.65 -20.74 17.83
C ASN A 334 -17.93 -21.04 18.61
N VAL A 335 -18.68 -19.99 18.93
CA VAL A 335 -20.07 -20.05 19.37
C VAL A 335 -20.86 -19.20 18.38
N LEU A 336 -21.65 -19.84 17.54
CA LEU A 336 -22.40 -19.17 16.47
C LEU A 336 -23.85 -18.97 16.92
N GLU A 337 -24.42 -17.83 16.56
CA GLU A 337 -25.84 -17.57 16.76
C GLU A 337 -26.65 -18.50 15.83
N ASN A 338 -27.74 -19.07 16.37
CA ASN A 338 -28.64 -19.97 15.63
C ASN A 338 -29.68 -19.20 14.82
#